data_AF-A0A1Z5JHW9-F1
#
_entry.id   AF-A0A1Z5JHW9-F1
#
_cell.length_a   1.000
_cell.length_b   1.000
_cell.length_c   1.000
_cell.angle_alpha   90.00
_cell.angle_beta   90.00
_cell.angle_gamma   90.00
#
_symmetry.space_group_name_H-M   'P 1'
#
loop_
_entity.id
_entity.type
_entity.pdbx_description
1 polymer ?
#
loop_
_entity_poly.entity_id
_entity_poly.type
_entity_poly.pdbx_seq_one_letter_code
_entity_poly.pdbx_strand_id
1 'polypeptide(L)'
;MSEPVNTESAVETAAPEKPAAPAAPVVTPINGWVPDASKPAFGLPGAIAPLGYFDPLGLMPKNILGAKRFREAEIMHSRVAMMATVGYLLAENTPTIAYGFDHPVIANNMVPDVPGTVLFPFFLAINIAEALRANAGWVEPGLGALFTLREKYYPGDLGFDPLGLKPKDAQGFANMQAKELSNGRLAMLAAAGMCAQELATGKPLLDAF
;
A
#
# COMPACT_ATOMS: atom_id res chain seq x y z
N MET A 1 22.64 63.05 -57.85
CA MET A 1 21.54 62.07 -57.91
C MET A 1 22.17 60.74 -58.31
N SER A 2 22.09 59.62 -57.58
CA SER A 2 21.29 59.25 -56.41
C SER A 2 21.69 57.82 -56.02
N GLU A 3 22.11 57.65 -54.75
CA GLU A 3 22.05 56.48 -53.85
C GLU A 3 22.74 55.12 -54.18
N PRO A 4 23.37 54.47 -53.17
CA PRO A 4 23.88 53.09 -53.25
C PRO A 4 22.82 52.06 -52.83
N VAL A 5 22.66 50.98 -53.59
CA VAL A 5 21.77 49.85 -53.25
C VAL A 5 22.56 48.81 -52.45
N ASN A 6 22.31 48.77 -51.14
CA ASN A 6 22.69 47.69 -50.23
C ASN A 6 21.94 46.40 -50.62
N THR A 7 22.67 45.32 -50.92
CA THR A 7 22.11 43.96 -50.92
C THR A 7 22.17 43.39 -49.50
N GLU A 8 21.10 43.64 -48.74
CA GLU A 8 20.81 42.91 -47.49
C GLU A 8 20.53 41.44 -47.81
N SER A 9 21.20 40.56 -47.07
CA SER A 9 20.91 39.13 -46.98
C SER A 9 19.46 38.92 -46.54
N ALA A 10 18.71 38.14 -47.32
CA ALA A 10 17.36 37.70 -46.95
C ALA A 10 17.40 36.96 -45.60
N VAL A 11 16.95 37.64 -44.54
CA VAL A 11 16.63 37.03 -43.25
C VAL A 11 15.28 36.35 -43.42
N GLU A 12 15.31 35.03 -43.52
CA GLU A 12 14.14 34.16 -43.46
C GLU A 12 13.44 34.38 -42.11
N THR A 13 12.24 34.95 -42.15
CA THR A 13 11.42 35.27 -40.99
C THR A 13 10.88 33.99 -40.36
N ALA A 14 11.54 33.53 -39.30
CA ALA A 14 11.04 32.44 -38.46
C ALA A 14 9.70 32.84 -37.83
N ALA A 15 8.65 32.06 -38.11
CA ALA A 15 7.33 32.19 -37.50
C ALA A 15 7.43 32.05 -35.97
N PRO A 16 6.61 32.77 -35.18
CA PRO A 16 6.73 32.77 -33.73
C PRO A 16 6.38 31.38 -33.18
N GLU A 17 7.36 30.78 -32.52
CA GLU A 17 7.22 29.50 -31.82
C GLU A 17 6.22 29.68 -30.67
N LYS A 18 5.10 28.95 -30.78
CA LYS A 18 4.04 28.89 -29.78
C LYS A 18 4.65 28.50 -28.42
N PRO A 19 4.41 29.25 -27.33
CA PRO A 19 5.00 28.91 -26.03
C PRO A 19 4.60 27.50 -25.63
N ALA A 20 5.60 26.62 -25.48
CA ALA A 20 5.41 25.29 -24.96
C ALA A 20 4.72 25.38 -23.59
N ALA A 21 3.60 24.68 -23.44
CA ALA A 21 2.94 24.50 -22.15
C ALA A 21 3.98 24.03 -21.12
N PRO A 22 3.95 24.55 -19.87
CA PRO A 22 4.95 24.21 -18.88
C PRO A 22 4.98 22.69 -18.70
N ALA A 23 6.15 22.09 -18.96
CA ALA A 23 6.38 20.68 -18.77
C ALA A 23 5.97 20.31 -17.35
N ALA A 24 5.00 19.41 -17.22
CA ALA A 24 4.66 18.81 -15.94
C ALA A 24 5.95 18.33 -15.26
N PRO A 25 6.11 18.54 -13.95
CA PRO A 25 7.34 18.18 -13.26
C PRO A 25 7.63 16.70 -13.55
N VAL A 26 8.84 16.42 -14.05
CA VAL A 26 9.31 15.06 -14.35
C VAL A 26 9.44 14.33 -13.01
N VAL A 27 8.36 13.69 -12.58
CA VAL A 27 8.36 12.87 -11.37
C VAL A 27 9.23 11.66 -11.65
N THR A 28 10.29 11.49 -10.87
CA THR A 28 11.17 10.32 -10.98
C THR A 28 10.34 9.05 -10.82
N PRO A 29 10.44 8.08 -11.74
CA PRO A 29 9.66 6.85 -11.67
C PRO A 29 10.05 6.05 -10.42
N ILE A 30 9.06 5.73 -9.60
CA ILE A 30 9.26 4.95 -8.37
C ILE A 30 8.86 3.52 -8.68
N ASN A 31 9.82 2.58 -8.73
CA ASN A 31 9.60 1.20 -9.19
C ASN A 31 8.88 1.12 -10.57
N GLY A 32 9.15 2.07 -11.47
CA GLY A 32 8.51 2.14 -12.79
C GLY A 32 7.09 2.71 -12.80
N TRP A 33 6.55 3.13 -11.66
CA TRP A 33 5.31 3.90 -11.58
C TRP A 33 5.58 5.39 -11.73
N VAL A 34 4.81 6.04 -12.60
CA VAL A 34 4.76 7.49 -12.76
C VAL A 34 3.34 7.95 -12.42
N PRO A 35 3.17 8.92 -11.50
CA PRO A 35 1.84 9.42 -11.16
C PRO A 35 1.19 10.05 -12.39
N ASP A 36 0.01 9.56 -12.75
CA ASP A 36 -0.77 10.06 -13.88
C ASP A 36 -2.13 10.55 -13.40
N ALA A 37 -2.33 11.87 -13.36
CA ALA A 37 -3.56 12.49 -12.88
C ALA A 37 -4.78 12.19 -13.75
N SER A 38 -4.59 11.71 -14.99
CA SER A 38 -5.69 11.31 -15.88
C SER A 38 -6.27 9.94 -15.49
N LYS A 39 -5.51 9.13 -14.74
CA LYS A 39 -5.90 7.79 -14.31
C LYS A 39 -6.44 7.80 -12.88
N PRO A 40 -7.45 6.99 -12.56
CA PRO A 40 -7.91 6.79 -11.19
C PRO A 40 -6.77 6.32 -10.28
N ALA A 41 -6.76 6.81 -9.04
CA ALA A 41 -5.70 6.61 -8.05
C ALA A 41 -4.28 6.91 -8.57
N PHE A 42 -4.14 7.86 -9.50
CA PHE A 42 -2.87 8.27 -10.11
C PHE A 42 -2.10 7.14 -10.81
N GLY A 43 -2.81 6.11 -11.30
CA GLY A 43 -2.22 4.96 -11.99
C GLY A 43 -1.60 3.92 -11.06
N LEU A 44 -1.90 3.96 -9.75
CA LEU A 44 -1.53 2.88 -8.84
C LEU A 44 -2.25 1.58 -9.25
N PRO A 45 -1.57 0.42 -9.23
CA PRO A 45 -2.15 -0.87 -9.63
C PRO A 45 -3.22 -1.33 -8.65
N GLY A 46 -3.94 -2.41 -8.90
CA GLY A 46 -4.93 -2.95 -7.95
C GLY A 46 -6.40 -2.63 -8.25
N ALA A 47 -6.69 -2.08 -9.43
CA ALA A 47 -8.01 -2.25 -10.02
C ALA A 47 -8.18 -3.72 -10.46
N ILE A 48 -9.27 -4.35 -10.04
CA ILE A 48 -9.55 -5.77 -10.30
C ILE A 48 -10.82 -5.83 -11.13
N ALA A 49 -10.79 -6.46 -12.31
CA ALA A 49 -12.01 -6.73 -13.06
C ALA A 49 -12.88 -7.75 -12.30
N PRO A 50 -14.22 -7.61 -12.24
CA PRO A 50 -15.07 -6.66 -12.97
C PRO A 50 -15.32 -5.32 -12.28
N LEU A 51 -14.95 -5.16 -11.00
CA LEU A 51 -15.26 -3.96 -10.20
C LEU A 51 -14.40 -2.73 -10.55
N GLY A 52 -13.23 -2.93 -11.14
CA GLY A 52 -12.31 -1.86 -11.50
C GLY A 52 -11.85 -1.07 -10.26
N TYR A 53 -12.00 0.26 -10.33
CA TYR A 53 -11.75 1.17 -9.21
C TYR A 53 -13.05 1.40 -8.44
N PHE A 54 -13.11 0.88 -7.21
CA PHE A 54 -14.28 0.95 -6.35
C PHE A 54 -14.12 2.04 -5.30
N ASP A 55 -14.73 3.21 -5.54
CA ASP A 55 -14.86 4.31 -4.55
C ASP A 55 -16.25 4.98 -4.70
N PRO A 56 -17.34 4.32 -4.27
CA PRO A 56 -18.69 4.88 -4.41
C PRO A 56 -18.94 6.08 -3.50
N LEU A 57 -18.18 6.22 -2.41
CA LEU A 57 -18.33 7.29 -1.43
C LEU A 57 -17.41 8.49 -1.70
N GLY A 58 -16.52 8.40 -2.69
CA GLY A 58 -15.59 9.46 -3.04
C GLY A 58 -14.63 9.80 -1.90
N LEU A 59 -14.28 8.83 -1.06
CA LEU A 59 -13.44 9.05 0.11
C LEU A 59 -11.99 9.28 -0.29
N MET A 60 -11.57 8.79 -1.47
CA MET A 60 -10.21 8.94 -1.92
C MET A 60 -9.88 10.44 -2.11
N PRO A 61 -8.86 10.95 -1.40
CA PRO A 61 -8.49 12.35 -1.55
C PRO A 61 -7.89 12.58 -2.94
N LYS A 62 -8.20 13.73 -3.53
CA LYS A 62 -7.81 14.10 -4.90
C LYS A 62 -6.33 14.50 -5.04
N ASN A 63 -5.50 14.23 -4.03
CA ASN A 63 -4.08 14.53 -4.01
C ASN A 63 -3.24 13.23 -4.12
N ILE A 64 -2.08 13.33 -4.75
CA ILE A 64 -1.17 12.18 -4.94
C ILE A 64 -0.75 11.59 -3.58
N LEU A 65 -0.41 12.46 -2.63
CA LEU A 65 0.05 12.05 -1.30
C LEU A 65 -1.05 11.33 -0.50
N GLY A 66 -2.30 11.76 -0.60
CA GLY A 66 -3.40 11.11 0.09
C GLY A 66 -3.81 9.79 -0.59
N ALA A 67 -3.77 9.72 -1.92
CA ALA A 67 -3.95 8.46 -2.64
C ALA A 67 -2.86 7.43 -2.26
N LYS A 68 -1.59 7.86 -2.17
CA LYS A 68 -0.50 7.04 -1.64
C LYS A 68 -0.75 6.60 -0.19
N ARG A 69 -1.26 7.49 0.66
CA ARG A 69 -1.58 7.19 2.07
C ARG A 69 -2.64 6.10 2.20
N PHE A 70 -3.74 6.21 1.46
CA PHE A 70 -4.79 5.20 1.49
C PHE A 70 -4.33 3.88 0.90
N ARG A 71 -3.48 3.92 -0.12
CA ARG A 71 -2.85 2.71 -0.65
C ARG A 71 -1.95 2.03 0.37
N GLU A 72 -1.10 2.79 1.04
CA GLU A 72 -0.24 2.30 2.12
C GLU A 72 -1.09 1.65 3.23
N ALA A 73 -2.16 2.33 3.65
CA ALA A 73 -3.07 1.80 4.65
C ALA A 73 -3.71 0.48 4.21
N GLU A 74 -4.20 0.41 2.96
CA GLU A 74 -4.82 -0.79 2.40
C GLU A 74 -3.84 -1.98 2.39
N ILE A 75 -2.59 -1.77 1.95
CA ILE A 75 -1.57 -2.82 1.90
C ILE A 75 -1.20 -3.29 3.31
N MET A 76 -1.06 -2.40 4.28
CA MET A 76 -0.71 -2.81 5.65
C MET A 76 -1.84 -3.59 6.32
N HIS A 77 -3.10 -3.14 6.18
CA HIS A 77 -4.24 -3.92 6.67
C HIS A 77 -4.36 -5.26 5.95
N SER A 78 -4.08 -5.30 4.65
CA SER A 78 -4.05 -6.53 3.86
C SER A 78 -3.03 -7.54 4.38
N ARG A 79 -1.79 -7.10 4.65
CA ARG A 79 -0.71 -7.96 5.17
C ARG A 79 -1.04 -8.50 6.55
N VAL A 80 -1.51 -7.64 7.45
CA VAL A 80 -1.92 -8.05 8.80
C VAL A 80 -3.11 -9.01 8.73
N ALA A 81 -4.09 -8.75 7.85
CA ALA A 81 -5.22 -9.63 7.68
C ALA A 81 -4.82 -11.00 7.11
N MET A 82 -3.94 -11.06 6.11
CA MET A 82 -3.42 -12.34 5.60
C MET A 82 -2.77 -13.17 6.73
N MET A 83 -1.94 -12.54 7.56
CA MET A 83 -1.35 -13.21 8.72
C MET A 83 -2.40 -13.61 9.77
N ALA A 84 -3.39 -12.76 10.01
CA ALA A 84 -4.48 -13.06 10.94
C ALA A 84 -5.30 -14.26 10.47
N THR A 85 -5.65 -14.35 9.19
CA THR A 85 -6.42 -15.50 8.67
C THR A 85 -5.71 -16.83 8.87
N VAL A 86 -4.40 -16.88 8.60
CA VAL A 86 -3.57 -18.06 8.88
C VAL A 86 -3.47 -18.31 10.38
N GLY A 87 -3.36 -17.25 11.18
CA GLY A 87 -3.35 -17.29 12.64
C GLY A 87 -4.59 -17.95 13.22
N TYR A 88 -5.80 -17.56 12.81
CA TYR A 88 -7.05 -18.19 13.25
C TYR A 88 -7.06 -19.69 12.94
N LEU A 89 -6.72 -20.07 11.69
CA LEU A 89 -6.74 -21.47 11.26
C LEU A 89 -5.73 -22.35 12.04
N LEU A 90 -4.55 -21.81 12.33
CA LEU A 90 -3.54 -22.52 13.12
C LEU A 90 -3.90 -22.55 14.60
N ALA A 91 -4.38 -21.42 15.14
CA ALA A 91 -4.72 -21.28 16.54
C ALA A 91 -5.85 -22.22 16.97
N GLU A 92 -6.77 -22.58 16.09
CA GLU A 92 -7.84 -23.53 16.46
C GLU A 92 -7.49 -24.99 16.20
N ASN A 93 -6.65 -25.28 15.19
CA ASN A 93 -6.39 -26.65 14.74
C ASN A 93 -5.14 -27.28 15.38
N THR A 94 -4.15 -26.47 15.76
CA THR A 94 -2.89 -27.00 16.29
C THR A 94 -2.76 -26.74 17.77
N PRO A 95 -2.43 -27.77 18.59
CA PRO A 95 -1.94 -27.58 19.94
C PRO A 95 -0.77 -26.62 19.92
N THR A 96 -1.00 -25.37 20.31
CA THR A 96 0.05 -24.37 20.40
C THR A 96 0.94 -24.71 21.59
N ILE A 97 1.84 -25.67 21.38
CA ILE A 97 2.81 -26.21 22.35
C ILE A 97 3.63 -25.08 23.01
N ALA A 98 3.80 -23.95 22.32
CA ALA A 98 4.52 -22.78 22.83
C ALA A 98 3.77 -22.01 23.93
N TYR A 99 2.44 -22.08 24.01
CA TYR A 99 1.62 -21.24 24.89
C TYR A 99 0.66 -22.01 25.81
N GLY A 100 0.63 -23.34 25.73
CA GLY A 100 -0.04 -24.19 26.72
C GLY A 100 -1.57 -24.19 26.67
N PHE A 101 -2.16 -23.81 25.53
CA PHE A 101 -3.61 -23.91 25.32
C PHE A 101 -4.03 -25.34 25.00
N ASP A 102 -5.04 -25.85 25.71
CA ASP A 102 -5.79 -27.05 25.30
C ASP A 102 -6.79 -26.67 24.21
N HIS A 103 -6.91 -27.49 23.18
CA HIS A 103 -7.73 -27.22 21.98
C HIS A 103 -8.95 -28.13 21.93
N PRO A 104 -10.05 -27.72 21.28
CA PRO A 104 -10.23 -26.45 20.57
C PRO A 104 -10.71 -25.32 21.50
N VAL A 105 -10.24 -24.09 21.24
CA VAL A 105 -10.70 -22.88 21.92
C VAL A 105 -11.07 -21.79 20.91
N ILE A 106 -11.88 -20.84 21.35
CA ILE A 106 -12.28 -19.67 20.57
C ILE A 106 -11.07 -18.74 20.45
N ALA A 107 -10.57 -18.52 19.24
CA ALA A 107 -9.36 -17.73 19.01
C ALA A 107 -9.49 -16.29 19.53
N ASN A 108 -10.68 -15.68 19.47
CA ASN A 108 -10.95 -14.35 20.01
C ASN A 108 -10.62 -14.19 21.50
N ASN A 109 -10.73 -15.26 22.29
CA ASN A 109 -10.53 -15.21 23.74
C ASN A 109 -9.11 -15.56 24.17
N MET A 110 -8.20 -15.88 23.25
CA MET A 110 -6.84 -16.30 23.60
C MET A 110 -5.96 -15.16 24.12
N VAL A 111 -6.14 -13.93 23.64
CA VAL A 111 -5.21 -12.82 23.92
C VAL A 111 -5.06 -12.50 25.41
N PRO A 112 -6.14 -12.44 26.23
CA PRO A 112 -6.03 -12.24 27.67
C PRO A 112 -5.35 -13.38 28.43
N ASP A 113 -5.43 -14.61 27.91
CA ASP A 113 -4.91 -15.81 28.56
C ASP A 113 -3.41 -16.03 28.29
N VAL A 114 -2.84 -15.32 27.30
CA VAL A 114 -1.39 -15.36 27.03
C VAL A 114 -0.62 -14.67 28.16
N PRO A 115 0.39 -15.33 28.76
CA PRO A 115 1.21 -14.72 29.80
C PRO A 115 1.84 -13.40 29.35
N GLY A 116 1.78 -12.38 30.21
CA GLY A 116 2.34 -11.05 29.91
C GLY A 116 3.85 -11.06 29.60
N THR A 117 4.58 -12.05 30.10
CA THR A 117 6.00 -12.28 29.77
C THR A 117 6.25 -12.62 28.32
N VAL A 118 5.25 -13.18 27.63
CA VAL A 118 5.28 -13.49 26.20
C VAL A 118 4.73 -12.30 25.42
N LEU A 119 3.58 -11.76 25.84
CA LEU A 119 2.90 -10.67 25.14
C LEU A 119 3.74 -9.38 25.10
N PHE A 120 4.45 -9.05 26.18
CA PHE A 120 5.23 -7.81 26.27
C PHE A 120 6.42 -7.76 25.28
N PRO A 121 7.28 -8.79 25.17
CA PRO A 121 8.30 -8.83 24.12
C PRO A 121 7.72 -8.77 22.69
N PHE A 122 6.60 -9.46 22.43
CA PHE A 122 5.94 -9.38 21.12
C PHE A 122 5.44 -7.97 20.83
N PHE A 123 4.75 -7.34 21.78
CA PHE A 123 4.31 -5.95 21.67
C PHE A 123 5.49 -5.01 21.42
N LEU A 124 6.59 -5.15 22.18
CA LEU A 124 7.79 -4.33 22.00
C LEU A 124 8.41 -4.52 20.60
N ALA A 125 8.52 -5.77 20.12
CA ALA A 125 9.04 -6.07 18.80
C ALA A 125 8.18 -5.44 17.69
N ILE A 126 6.85 -5.51 17.81
CA ILE A 126 5.91 -4.87 16.87
C ILE A 126 6.10 -3.35 16.90
N ASN A 127 6.23 -2.74 18.08
CA ASN A 127 6.45 -1.30 18.21
C ASN A 127 7.76 -0.85 17.54
N ILE A 128 8.84 -1.62 17.71
CA ILE A 128 10.13 -1.33 17.07
C ILE A 128 9.99 -1.48 15.54
N ALA A 129 9.36 -2.54 15.06
CA ALA A 129 9.13 -2.74 13.63
C ALA A 129 8.30 -1.60 13.01
N GLU A 130 7.22 -1.18 13.69
CA GLU A 130 6.41 -0.03 13.28
C GLU A 130 7.18 1.28 13.32
N ALA A 131 8.05 1.49 14.31
CA ALA A 131 8.90 2.67 14.38
C ALA A 131 9.91 2.72 13.22
N LEU A 132 10.52 1.59 12.87
CA LEU A 132 11.42 1.50 11.71
C LEU A 132 10.67 1.77 10.40
N ARG A 133 9.46 1.22 10.26
CA ARG A 133 8.57 1.49 9.12
C ARG A 133 8.19 2.96 9.02
N ALA A 134 7.81 3.59 10.14
CA ALA A 134 7.49 5.00 10.22
C ALA A 134 8.68 5.87 9.77
N ASN A 135 9.89 5.55 10.25
CA ASN A 135 11.14 6.19 9.85
C ASN A 135 11.54 5.92 8.38
N ALA A 136 11.00 4.91 7.71
CA ALA A 136 11.25 4.68 6.29
C ALA A 136 10.25 5.44 5.40
N GLY A 137 8.96 5.41 5.73
CA GLY A 137 7.89 5.91 4.85
C GLY A 137 7.34 7.31 5.16
N TRP A 138 7.33 7.75 6.42
CA TRP A 138 6.55 8.90 6.88
C TRP A 138 7.40 10.12 7.21
N VAL A 139 6.92 11.31 6.83
CA VAL A 139 7.56 12.58 7.19
C VAL A 139 7.45 12.81 8.70
N GLU A 140 8.51 13.34 9.34
CA GLU A 140 8.48 13.56 10.78
C GLU A 140 7.41 14.59 11.19
N PRO A 141 6.74 14.39 12.34
CA PRO A 141 5.82 15.39 12.89
C PRO A 141 6.56 16.71 13.14
N GLY A 142 6.15 17.78 12.46
CA GLY A 142 6.74 19.12 12.57
C GLY A 142 7.55 19.58 11.35
N LEU A 143 7.89 18.69 10.42
CA LEU A 143 8.57 19.03 9.15
C LEU A 143 7.62 19.03 7.94
N GLY A 144 6.35 18.71 8.14
CA GLY A 144 5.32 18.69 7.11
C GLY A 144 3.90 18.55 7.66
N ALA A 145 2.92 18.44 6.76
CA ALA A 145 1.55 18.17 7.14
C ALA A 145 1.42 16.77 7.77
N LEU A 146 0.55 16.65 8.78
CA LEU A 146 0.31 15.39 9.47
C LEU A 146 -0.14 14.31 8.47
N PHE A 147 0.35 13.09 8.69
CA PHE A 147 0.04 11.91 7.89
C PHE A 147 0.45 11.98 6.41
N THR A 148 1.58 12.63 6.11
CA THR A 148 2.17 12.66 4.78
C THR A 148 3.27 11.61 4.64
N LEU A 149 3.24 10.90 3.51
CA LEU A 149 4.30 9.98 3.10
C LEU A 149 5.41 10.75 2.37
N ARG A 150 6.65 10.27 2.46
CA ARG A 150 7.77 10.82 1.69
C ARG A 150 7.49 10.71 0.18
N GLU A 151 7.84 11.73 -0.59
CA GLU A 151 7.53 11.78 -2.02
C GLU A 151 8.15 10.62 -2.81
N LYS A 152 9.40 10.27 -2.46
CA LYS A 152 10.17 9.18 -3.07
C LYS A 152 9.78 7.78 -2.57
N TYR A 153 8.89 7.69 -1.58
CA TYR A 153 8.44 6.42 -1.05
C TYR A 153 7.35 5.81 -1.94
N TYR A 154 7.50 4.51 -2.20
CA TYR A 154 6.47 3.71 -2.85
C TYR A 154 5.59 3.04 -1.78
N PRO A 155 4.26 3.18 -1.82
CA PRO A 155 3.39 2.52 -0.86
C PRO A 155 3.62 1.00 -0.78
N GLY A 156 3.92 0.50 0.42
CA GLY A 156 4.13 -0.90 0.72
C GLY A 156 5.57 -1.41 0.51
N ASP A 157 6.47 -0.59 -0.03
CA ASP A 157 7.86 -0.97 -0.29
C ASP A 157 8.79 -0.50 0.83
N LEU A 158 9.21 -1.43 1.69
CA LEU A 158 10.15 -1.17 2.78
C LEU A 158 11.58 -1.58 2.44
N GLY A 159 11.85 -1.98 1.19
CA GLY A 159 13.15 -2.52 0.78
C GLY A 159 13.46 -3.90 1.39
N PHE A 160 12.48 -4.56 1.99
CA PHE A 160 12.61 -5.89 2.56
C PHE A 160 12.34 -6.96 1.50
N ASP A 161 13.40 -7.43 0.85
CA ASP A 161 13.36 -8.55 -0.09
C ASP A 161 14.59 -9.45 0.08
N PRO A 162 14.66 -10.26 1.14
CA PRO A 162 15.80 -11.14 1.40
C PRO A 162 15.93 -12.28 0.37
N LEU A 163 14.84 -12.62 -0.33
CA LEU A 163 14.80 -13.72 -1.31
C LEU A 163 14.95 -13.24 -2.76
N GLY A 164 15.04 -11.92 -3.00
CA GLY A 164 15.20 -11.36 -4.34
C GLY A 164 14.02 -11.63 -5.27
N LEU A 165 12.82 -11.82 -4.72
CA LEU A 165 11.62 -12.18 -5.48
C LEU A 165 10.98 -10.97 -6.16
N LYS A 166 11.39 -9.75 -5.80
CA LYS A 166 10.91 -8.52 -6.42
C LYS A 166 11.31 -8.48 -7.90
N PRO A 167 10.34 -8.49 -8.84
CA PRO A 167 10.65 -8.36 -10.25
C PRO A 167 11.34 -7.03 -10.54
N LYS A 168 12.38 -7.05 -11.38
CA LYS A 168 13.06 -5.83 -11.83
C LYS A 168 12.28 -5.07 -12.90
N ASP A 169 11.28 -5.71 -13.50
CA ASP A 169 10.39 -5.12 -14.48
C ASP A 169 9.18 -4.44 -13.82
N ALA A 170 8.81 -3.26 -14.34
CA ALA A 170 7.74 -2.42 -13.81
C ALA A 170 6.37 -3.09 -13.93
N GLN A 171 6.10 -3.79 -15.04
CA GLN A 171 4.84 -4.52 -15.23
C GLN A 171 4.77 -5.75 -14.32
N GLY A 172 5.87 -6.48 -14.19
CA GLY A 172 5.99 -7.59 -13.24
C GLY A 172 5.71 -7.17 -11.79
N PHE A 173 6.27 -6.03 -11.37
CA PHE A 173 6.03 -5.49 -10.03
C PHE A 173 4.57 -5.08 -9.80
N ALA A 174 3.96 -4.37 -10.76
CA ALA A 174 2.55 -4.00 -10.69
C ALA A 174 1.61 -5.21 -10.62
N ASN A 175 1.90 -6.26 -11.40
CA ASN A 175 1.14 -7.51 -11.38
C ASN A 175 1.26 -8.24 -10.05
N MET A 176 2.46 -8.29 -9.46
CA MET A 176 2.67 -8.91 -8.15
C MET A 176 1.92 -8.15 -7.05
N GLN A 177 1.95 -6.82 -7.08
CA GLN A 177 1.20 -6.00 -6.13
C GLN A 177 -0.32 -6.17 -6.31
N ALA A 178 -0.82 -6.29 -7.55
CA ALA A 178 -2.23 -6.56 -7.79
C ALA A 178 -2.66 -7.91 -7.20
N LYS A 179 -1.81 -8.94 -7.29
CA LYS A 179 -2.07 -10.25 -6.66
C LYS A 179 -2.05 -10.15 -5.13
N GLU A 180 -1.07 -9.47 -4.56
CA GLU A 180 -0.99 -9.23 -3.11
C GLU A 180 -2.26 -8.54 -2.61
N LEU A 181 -2.69 -7.47 -3.29
CA LEU A 181 -3.88 -6.71 -2.91
C LEU A 181 -5.17 -7.52 -3.04
N SER A 182 -5.28 -8.36 -4.07
CA SER A 182 -6.46 -9.22 -4.28
C SER A 182 -6.61 -10.24 -3.15
N ASN A 183 -5.52 -10.92 -2.78
CA ASN A 183 -5.51 -11.84 -1.65
C ASN A 183 -5.69 -11.10 -0.32
N GLY A 184 -5.11 -9.92 -0.19
CA GLY A 184 -5.24 -9.03 0.96
C GLY A 184 -6.67 -8.60 1.24
N ARG A 185 -7.41 -8.16 0.22
CA ARG A 185 -8.83 -7.80 0.32
C ARG A 185 -9.70 -8.98 0.73
N LEU A 186 -9.46 -10.14 0.14
CA LEU A 186 -10.14 -11.37 0.54
C LEU A 186 -9.83 -11.72 2.00
N ALA A 187 -8.58 -11.62 2.42
CA ALA A 187 -8.15 -11.90 3.77
C ALA A 187 -8.76 -10.92 4.80
N MET A 188 -8.89 -9.63 4.47
CA MET A 188 -9.56 -8.65 5.33
C MET A 188 -11.03 -9.03 5.57
N LEU A 189 -11.75 -9.44 4.52
CA LEU A 189 -13.12 -9.92 4.65
C LEU A 189 -13.21 -11.25 5.41
N ALA A 190 -12.29 -12.17 5.15
CA ALA A 190 -12.24 -13.46 5.83
C ALA A 190 -11.96 -13.29 7.32
N ALA A 191 -10.98 -12.48 7.72
CA ALA A 191 -10.67 -12.22 9.13
C ALA A 191 -11.86 -11.56 9.86
N ALA A 192 -12.53 -10.60 9.23
CA ALA A 192 -13.74 -10.00 9.78
C ALA A 192 -14.88 -11.02 9.91
N GLY A 193 -15.07 -11.88 8.91
CA GLY A 193 -16.07 -12.96 8.94
C GLY A 193 -15.80 -13.99 10.02
N MET A 194 -14.54 -14.42 10.16
CA MET A 194 -14.08 -15.34 11.19
C MET A 194 -14.36 -14.80 12.60
N CYS A 195 -13.98 -13.56 12.86
CA CYS A 195 -14.26 -12.89 14.13
C CYS A 195 -15.77 -12.78 14.41
N ALA A 196 -16.57 -12.41 13.41
CA ALA A 196 -18.03 -12.29 13.56
C ALA A 196 -18.71 -13.64 13.76
N GLN A 197 -18.24 -14.70 13.10
CA GLN A 197 -18.77 -16.06 13.24
C GLN A 197 -18.54 -16.60 14.64
N GLU A 198 -17.32 -16.52 15.17
CA GLU A 198 -17.01 -16.93 16.55
C GLU A 198 -17.86 -16.17 17.57
N LEU A 199 -18.05 -14.85 17.37
CA LEU A 199 -18.86 -14.04 18.28
C LEU A 199 -20.35 -14.43 18.24
N ALA A 200 -20.86 -14.79 17.07
CA ALA A 200 -22.27 -15.15 16.90
C ALA A 200 -22.59 -16.59 17.34
N THR A 201 -21.70 -17.55 17.07
CA THR A 201 -21.92 -18.98 17.36
C THR A 201 -21.44 -19.37 18.76
N GLY A 202 -20.46 -18.66 19.31
CA GLY A 202 -19.78 -19.03 20.56
C GLY A 202 -19.03 -20.35 20.47
N LYS A 203 -18.65 -20.76 19.25
CA LYS A 203 -17.91 -22.00 18.97
C LYS A 203 -16.66 -21.71 18.15
N PRO A 204 -15.64 -22.59 18.19
CA PRO A 204 -14.52 -22.53 17.26
C PRO A 204 -15.01 -22.53 15.81
N LEU A 205 -14.30 -21.83 14.93
CA LEU A 205 -14.61 -21.73 13.51
C LEU A 205 -14.74 -23.09 12.84
N LEU A 206 -13.84 -24.02 13.14
CA LEU A 206 -13.87 -25.35 12.52
C LEU A 206 -15.06 -26.23 12.95
N ASP A 207 -15.67 -25.94 14.10
CA ASP A 207 -16.88 -26.65 14.57
C ASP A 207 -18.18 -26.02 14.03
N ALA A 208 -18.08 -24.85 13.38
CA ALA A 208 -19.21 -24.16 12.76
C ALA A 208 -19.43 -24.57 11.28
N PHE A 209 -18.50 -25.33 10.69
CA PHE A 209 -18.59 -25.87 9.33
C PHE A 209 -19.18 -27.29 9.27
#